data_AF-A0A544Y7Q2-F1
#
_entry.id   AF-A0A544Y7Q2-F1
#
_cell.length_a   1.000
_cell.length_b   1.000
_cell.length_c   1.000
_cell.angle_alpha   90.00
_cell.angle_beta   90.00
_cell.angle_gamma   90.00
#
_symmetry.space_group_name_H-M   'P 1'
#
loop_
_entity.id
_entity.type
_entity.pdbx_description
1 polymer ?
#
loop_
_entity_poly.entity_id
_entity_poly.type
_entity_poly.pdbx_seq_one_letter_code
_entity_poly.pdbx_strand_id
1 'polypeptide(L)'
;MRLSVDFAADRSGTAELAWGQRDIWEAIQKVGPDNAHYFNVPRLLAVPGAGGPRSPRAVAAALAQVMGRHDALRSLVRLGAEGPYQEVAAAGTLPIETVEVARDAADGAAADLVARLAGRSFGDGEQPLRAGLVVCDGAATHVALVLNHVVADWHAADVVVRDLRMLLLRGAIAGPPPSQLLDLVRDESMASARSDRAIAQWETLLRTPCRPPCSRKRPERARRRDTRGPCCRRPGSTAPARCWPAAPASAPPPSCSWRSPCCCAS
;
A
#
# COMPACT_ATOMS: atom_id res chain seq x y z
N MET A 1 25.48 -6.70 -5.03
CA MET A 1 25.62 -6.83 -6.49
C MET A 1 24.42 -6.13 -7.15
N ARG A 2 24.55 -5.56 -8.35
CA ARG A 2 23.39 -4.98 -9.08
C ARG A 2 23.08 -5.88 -10.25
N LEU A 3 21.90 -6.48 -10.23
CA LEU A 3 21.33 -7.21 -11.35
C LEU A 3 20.50 -6.20 -12.14
N SER A 4 20.36 -6.40 -13.45
CA SER A 4 19.40 -5.66 -14.26
C SER A 4 18.74 -6.63 -15.23
N VAL A 5 17.54 -6.28 -15.68
CA VAL A 5 16.83 -7.05 -16.69
C VAL A 5 16.15 -6.11 -17.66
N ASP A 6 16.29 -6.42 -18.94
CA ASP A 6 15.60 -5.70 -19.99
C ASP A 6 14.18 -6.26 -20.15
N PHE A 7 13.24 -5.36 -20.43
CA PHE A 7 11.86 -5.69 -20.73
C PHE A 7 11.46 -5.03 -22.05
N ALA A 8 10.51 -5.66 -22.73
CA ALA A 8 9.92 -5.14 -23.95
C ALA A 8 8.43 -5.51 -23.98
N ALA A 9 7.64 -4.69 -24.68
CA ALA A 9 6.22 -4.87 -24.92
C ALA A 9 5.87 -4.34 -26.30
N ASP A 10 4.87 -4.95 -26.94
CA ASP A 10 4.37 -4.51 -28.25
C ASP A 10 3.58 -3.19 -28.16
N ARG A 11 3.11 -2.84 -26.95
CA ARG A 11 2.25 -1.67 -26.70
C ARG A 11 3.04 -0.52 -26.08
N SER A 12 3.00 0.62 -26.76
CA SER A 12 3.58 1.90 -26.31
C SER A 12 2.75 3.07 -26.81
N GLY A 13 2.92 4.24 -26.20
CA GLY A 13 2.26 5.46 -26.66
C GLY A 13 2.24 6.54 -25.59
N THR A 14 1.68 7.69 -25.95
CA THR A 14 1.48 8.82 -25.05
C THR A 14 -0.01 9.11 -24.92
N ALA A 15 -0.42 9.56 -23.73
CA ALA A 15 -1.77 10.00 -23.45
C ALA A 15 -1.76 10.99 -22.28
N GLU A 16 -2.88 11.68 -22.05
CA GLU A 16 -3.08 12.41 -20.81
C GLU A 16 -3.05 11.45 -19.61
N LEU A 17 -2.79 11.98 -18.41
CA LEU A 17 -2.96 11.21 -17.19
C LEU A 17 -4.44 10.83 -17.02
N ALA A 18 -4.70 9.55 -16.72
CA ALA A 18 -6.02 9.13 -16.28
C ALA A 18 -6.42 9.90 -15.00
N TRP A 19 -7.72 10.04 -14.74
CA TRP A 19 -8.22 10.90 -13.64
C TRP A 19 -7.56 10.56 -12.29
N GLY A 20 -7.52 9.27 -11.93
CA GLY A 20 -6.88 8.83 -10.69
C GLY A 20 -5.35 9.03 -10.66
N GLN A 21 -4.67 8.95 -11.80
CA GLN A 21 -3.23 9.23 -11.88
C GLN A 21 -2.95 10.72 -11.64
N ARG A 22 -3.78 11.61 -12.22
CA ARG A 22 -3.66 13.05 -12.05
C ARG A 22 -3.82 13.45 -10.59
N ASP A 23 -4.84 12.91 -9.90
CA ASP A 23 -5.08 13.19 -8.48
C ASP A 23 -3.88 12.80 -7.60
N ILE A 24 -3.33 11.61 -7.80
CA ILE A 24 -2.17 11.13 -7.02
C ILE A 24 -0.91 11.93 -7.37
N TRP A 25 -0.68 12.23 -8.66
CA TRP A 25 0.45 13.04 -9.09
C TRP A 25 0.41 14.43 -8.45
N GLU A 26 -0.74 15.11 -8.49
CA GLU A 26 -0.90 16.41 -7.82
C GLU A 26 -0.68 16.33 -6.31
N ALA A 27 -1.15 15.27 -5.65
CA ALA A 27 -0.92 15.06 -4.22
C ALA A 27 0.58 14.91 -3.91
N ILE A 28 1.33 14.17 -4.74
CA ILE A 28 2.78 14.05 -4.64
C ILE A 28 3.47 15.41 -4.81
N GLN A 29 3.06 16.20 -5.81
CA GLN A 29 3.61 17.54 -6.00
C GLN A 29 3.35 18.45 -4.79
N LYS A 30 2.18 18.34 -4.14
CA LYS A 30 1.81 19.14 -2.96
C LYS A 30 2.62 18.81 -1.72
N VAL A 31 2.98 17.54 -1.49
CA VAL A 31 3.79 17.15 -0.31
C VAL A 31 5.29 17.39 -0.49
N GLY A 32 5.74 17.56 -1.74
CA GLY A 32 7.13 17.82 -2.10
C GLY A 32 8.03 16.58 -2.13
N PRO A 33 9.24 16.71 -2.71
CA PRO A 33 10.12 15.57 -3.00
C PRO A 33 10.60 14.84 -1.73
N ASP A 34 10.72 15.53 -0.60
CA ASP A 34 11.17 14.91 0.66
C ASP A 34 10.13 13.94 1.24
N ASN A 35 8.84 14.16 0.95
CA ASN A 35 7.72 13.39 1.50
C ASN A 35 7.02 12.51 0.46
N ALA A 36 7.38 12.61 -0.82
CA ALA A 36 6.75 11.84 -1.89
C ALA A 36 6.84 10.31 -1.67
N HIS A 37 7.81 9.83 -0.91
CA HIS A 37 7.95 8.42 -0.51
C HIS A 37 6.73 7.86 0.26
N TYR A 38 5.87 8.69 0.86
CA TYR A 38 4.62 8.22 1.47
C TYR A 38 3.62 7.67 0.45
N PHE A 39 3.79 7.99 -0.83
CA PHE A 39 3.03 7.45 -1.96
C PHE A 39 3.71 6.24 -2.60
N ASN A 40 4.60 5.56 -1.87
CA ASN A 40 5.14 4.29 -2.32
C ASN A 40 4.26 3.14 -1.86
N VAL A 41 4.06 2.15 -2.73
CA VAL A 41 3.25 0.96 -2.45
C VAL A 41 4.20 -0.25 -2.37
N PRO A 42 4.74 -0.57 -1.17
CA PRO A 42 5.66 -1.69 -0.99
C PRO A 42 4.96 -3.04 -1.00
N ARG A 43 5.64 -4.05 -1.54
CA ARG A 43 5.26 -5.47 -1.49
C ARG A 43 6.48 -6.33 -1.22
N LEU A 44 6.26 -7.38 -0.45
CA LEU A 44 7.28 -8.41 -0.20
C LEU A 44 6.70 -9.77 -0.56
N LEU A 45 7.38 -10.48 -1.45
CA LEU A 45 7.00 -11.81 -1.91
C LEU A 45 8.09 -12.80 -1.53
N ALA A 46 7.73 -13.84 -0.76
CA ALA A 46 8.56 -15.02 -0.65
C ALA A 46 8.55 -15.79 -1.97
N VAL A 47 9.74 -16.09 -2.51
CA VAL A 47 9.90 -16.86 -3.74
C VAL A 47 9.36 -18.27 -3.51
N PRO A 48 8.39 -18.74 -4.30
CA PRO A 48 7.83 -20.07 -4.10
C PRO A 48 8.89 -21.17 -4.27
N GLY A 49 9.00 -22.07 -3.29
CA GLY A 49 9.95 -23.20 -3.33
C GLY A 49 9.49 -24.39 -4.17
N ALA A 50 8.23 -24.41 -4.62
CA ALA A 50 7.72 -25.47 -5.49
C ALA A 50 8.43 -25.42 -6.86
N GLY A 51 8.96 -26.57 -7.30
CA GLY A 51 9.80 -26.65 -8.49
C GLY A 51 11.27 -26.30 -8.26
N GLY A 52 11.73 -26.26 -7.00
CA GLY A 52 13.14 -26.11 -6.65
C GLY A 52 13.62 -24.65 -6.52
N PRO A 53 14.89 -24.46 -6.11
CA PRO A 53 15.48 -23.14 -5.92
C PRO A 53 15.51 -22.35 -7.23
N ARG A 54 15.28 -21.04 -7.15
CA ARG A 54 15.30 -20.14 -8.31
C ARG A 54 16.52 -19.25 -8.27
N SER A 55 17.24 -19.20 -9.37
CA SER A 55 18.35 -18.26 -9.49
C SER A 55 17.81 -16.81 -9.53
N PRO A 56 18.60 -15.81 -9.09
CA PRO A 56 18.24 -14.41 -9.23
C PRO A 56 17.88 -14.00 -10.67
N ARG A 57 18.56 -14.60 -11.66
CA ARG A 57 18.26 -14.36 -13.09
C ARG A 57 16.89 -14.89 -13.51
N ALA A 58 16.45 -16.04 -12.98
CA ALA A 58 15.12 -16.57 -13.27
C ALA A 58 14.02 -15.66 -12.71
N VAL A 59 14.22 -15.10 -11.51
CA VAL A 59 13.29 -14.13 -10.93
C VAL A 59 13.28 -12.82 -11.72
N ALA A 60 14.45 -12.34 -12.15
CA ALA A 60 14.56 -11.16 -12.99
C ALA A 60 13.84 -11.32 -14.34
N ALA A 61 13.99 -12.48 -15.00
CA ALA A 61 13.26 -12.78 -16.22
C ALA A 61 11.74 -12.80 -16.03
N ALA A 62 11.26 -13.29 -14.87
CA ALA A 62 9.84 -13.21 -14.53
C ALA A 62 9.37 -11.76 -14.31
N LEU A 63 10.17 -10.92 -13.66
CA LEU A 63 9.88 -9.48 -13.51
C LEU A 63 9.78 -8.78 -14.86
N ALA A 64 10.68 -9.07 -15.81
CA ALA A 64 10.61 -8.49 -17.15
C ALA A 64 9.31 -8.85 -17.89
N GLN A 65 8.80 -10.06 -17.70
CA GLN A 65 7.50 -10.46 -18.26
C GLN A 65 6.32 -9.73 -17.59
N VAL A 66 6.38 -9.50 -16.27
CA VAL A 66 5.39 -8.68 -15.57
C VAL A 66 5.43 -7.23 -16.08
N MET A 67 6.62 -6.65 -16.26
CA MET A 67 6.79 -5.32 -16.85
C MET A 67 6.18 -5.26 -18.25
N GLY A 68 6.48 -6.24 -19.12
CA GLY A 68 5.93 -6.30 -20.47
C GLY A 68 4.39 -6.39 -20.50
N ARG A 69 3.81 -7.13 -19.55
CA ARG A 69 2.37 -7.38 -19.47
C ARG A 69 1.53 -6.17 -19.04
N HIS A 70 2.09 -5.27 -18.23
CA HIS A 70 1.34 -4.16 -17.60
C HIS A 70 1.88 -2.81 -18.06
N ASP A 71 1.11 -2.09 -18.90
CA ASP A 71 1.44 -0.73 -19.38
C ASP A 71 1.83 0.20 -18.23
N ALA A 72 1.05 0.16 -17.14
CA ALA A 72 1.24 1.03 -15.97
C ALA A 72 2.65 0.92 -15.36
N LEU A 73 3.26 -0.27 -15.37
CA LEU A 73 4.63 -0.45 -14.83
C LEU A 73 5.71 0.15 -15.73
N ARG A 74 5.35 0.54 -16.96
CA ARG A 74 6.21 1.15 -17.98
C ARG A 74 5.81 2.60 -18.28
N SER A 75 4.85 3.14 -17.52
CA SER A 75 4.33 4.49 -17.70
C SER A 75 5.12 5.50 -16.88
N LEU A 76 5.77 6.44 -17.57
CA LEU A 76 6.45 7.57 -16.96
C LEU A 76 5.57 8.81 -17.06
N VAL A 77 5.48 9.59 -15.99
CA VAL A 77 4.88 10.93 -16.06
C VAL A 77 5.91 11.91 -16.58
N ARG A 78 5.49 12.70 -17.57
CA ARG A 78 6.28 13.75 -18.23
C ARG A 78 5.54 15.08 -18.14
N LEU A 79 6.28 16.18 -18.18
CA LEU A 79 5.72 17.53 -18.27
C LEU A 79 5.83 18.03 -19.71
N GLY A 80 4.69 18.35 -20.32
CA GLY A 80 4.59 18.98 -21.64
C GLY A 80 4.05 20.41 -21.55
N ALA A 81 3.85 21.04 -22.72
CA ALA A 81 3.35 22.42 -22.79
C ALA A 81 1.94 22.60 -22.20
N GLU A 82 1.09 21.58 -22.31
CA GLU A 82 -0.30 21.60 -21.82
C GLU A 82 -0.45 20.99 -20.40
N GLY A 83 0.65 20.59 -19.77
CA GLY A 83 0.66 19.99 -18.44
C GLY A 83 1.23 18.56 -18.41
N PRO A 84 0.96 17.80 -17.32
CA PRO A 84 1.48 16.45 -17.18
C PRO A 84 0.77 15.46 -18.11
N TYR A 85 1.54 14.58 -18.72
CA TYR A 85 1.06 13.48 -19.55
C TYR A 85 1.83 12.20 -19.21
N GLN A 86 1.32 11.05 -19.64
CA GLN A 86 2.00 9.77 -19.48
C GLN A 86 2.62 9.31 -20.80
N GLU A 87 3.78 8.67 -20.68
CA GLU A 87 4.50 7.99 -21.75
C GLU A 87 4.69 6.53 -21.37
N VAL A 88 4.01 5.63 -22.09
CA VAL A 88 4.14 4.18 -21.93
C VAL A 88 5.28 3.69 -22.81
N ALA A 89 6.38 3.27 -22.18
CA ALA A 89 7.57 2.82 -22.88
C ALA A 89 7.36 1.43 -23.54
N ALA A 90 7.86 1.28 -24.77
CA ALA A 90 7.90 -0.01 -25.49
C ALA A 90 8.94 -0.97 -24.89
N ALA A 91 10.03 -0.42 -24.35
CA ALA A 91 11.11 -1.20 -23.75
C ALA A 91 11.86 -0.37 -22.71
N GLY A 92 12.65 -1.04 -21.89
CA GLY A 92 13.53 -0.42 -20.92
C GLY A 92 14.29 -1.44 -20.10
N THR A 93 15.00 -0.95 -19.08
CA THR A 93 15.79 -1.79 -18.18
C THR A 93 15.33 -1.56 -16.74
N LEU A 94 15.03 -2.64 -16.03
CA LEU A 94 14.72 -2.62 -14.60
C LEU A 94 15.97 -2.97 -13.79
N PRO A 95 16.56 -2.04 -13.02
CA PRO A 95 17.60 -2.37 -12.06
C PRO A 95 17.00 -3.14 -10.88
N ILE A 96 17.71 -4.18 -10.44
CA ILE A 96 17.35 -5.07 -9.35
C ILE A 96 18.48 -5.09 -8.33
N GLU A 97 18.20 -4.60 -7.14
CA GLU A 97 19.15 -4.65 -6.04
C GLU A 97 19.23 -6.06 -5.45
N THR A 98 20.42 -6.64 -5.30
CA THR A 98 20.56 -7.98 -4.70
C THR A 98 21.34 -7.91 -3.40
N VAL A 99 20.78 -8.49 -2.34
CA VAL A 99 21.40 -8.64 -1.03
C VAL A 99 21.62 -10.13 -0.77
N GLU A 100 22.86 -10.53 -0.53
CA GLU A 100 23.22 -11.91 -0.24
C GLU A 100 23.44 -12.08 1.27
N VAL A 101 22.75 -13.05 1.86
CA VAL A 101 22.77 -13.31 3.30
C VAL A 101 22.65 -14.81 3.60
N ALA A 102 23.04 -15.20 4.81
CA ALA A 102 22.74 -16.51 5.34
C ALA A 102 21.22 -16.71 5.49
N ARG A 103 20.78 -17.97 5.43
CA ARG A 103 19.36 -18.34 5.37
C ARG A 103 18.57 -17.91 6.60
N ASP A 104 19.19 -17.91 7.77
CA ASP A 104 18.61 -17.47 9.04
C ASP A 104 18.39 -15.96 9.12
N ALA A 105 19.13 -15.17 8.35
CA ALA A 105 18.98 -13.72 8.24
C ALA A 105 18.06 -13.26 7.10
N ALA A 106 17.53 -14.18 6.30
CA ALA A 106 16.81 -13.87 5.06
C ALA A 106 15.58 -12.97 5.27
N ASP A 107 14.75 -13.28 6.27
CA ASP A 107 13.50 -12.54 6.51
C ASP A 107 13.77 -11.11 7.01
N GLY A 108 14.76 -10.94 7.88
CA GLY A 108 15.19 -9.62 8.35
C GLY A 108 15.76 -8.77 7.21
N ALA A 109 16.65 -9.36 6.40
CA ALA A 109 17.20 -8.69 5.22
C ALA A 109 16.12 -8.32 4.20
N ALA A 110 15.08 -9.14 4.06
CA ALA A 110 13.95 -8.88 3.17
C ALA A 110 13.12 -7.67 3.65
N ALA A 111 12.83 -7.60 4.96
CA ALA A 111 12.14 -6.47 5.58
C ALA A 111 12.95 -5.16 5.45
N ASP A 112 14.25 -5.21 5.73
CA ASP A 112 15.13 -4.04 5.63
C ASP A 112 15.27 -3.55 4.18
N LEU A 113 15.37 -4.48 3.22
CA LEU A 113 15.45 -4.17 1.80
C LEU A 113 14.20 -3.44 1.31
N VAL A 114 13.00 -3.96 1.60
CA VAL A 114 11.76 -3.30 1.15
C VAL A 114 11.55 -1.96 1.85
N ALA A 115 11.84 -1.85 3.15
CA ALA A 115 11.74 -0.61 3.90
C ALA A 115 12.67 0.48 3.32
N ARG A 116 13.93 0.13 3.02
CA ARG A 116 14.89 1.06 2.43
C ARG A 116 14.50 1.49 1.01
N LEU A 117 14.00 0.56 0.18
CA LEU A 117 13.53 0.90 -1.16
C LEU A 117 12.30 1.82 -1.12
N ALA A 118 11.38 1.58 -0.17
CA ALA A 118 10.16 2.36 0.02
C ALA A 118 10.38 3.69 0.74
N GLY A 119 11.44 3.84 1.53
CA GLY A 119 11.77 5.08 2.25
C GLY A 119 12.37 6.20 1.39
N ARG A 120 12.43 6.03 0.06
CA ARG A 120 12.96 7.04 -0.87
C ARG A 120 11.89 7.43 -1.87
N SER A 121 11.80 8.72 -2.19
CA SER A 121 10.89 9.22 -3.22
C SER A 121 11.34 8.75 -4.61
N PHE A 122 10.39 8.50 -5.52
CA PHE A 122 10.71 8.28 -6.94
C PHE A 122 11.19 9.59 -7.58
N GLY A 123 12.25 9.50 -8.38
CA GLY A 123 12.78 10.63 -9.14
C GLY A 123 12.06 10.83 -10.48
N ASP A 124 12.27 11.99 -11.08
CA ASP A 124 11.72 12.31 -12.40
C ASP A 124 12.26 11.35 -13.47
N GLY A 125 11.35 10.73 -14.23
CA GLY A 125 11.70 9.76 -15.26
C GLY A 125 12.25 8.43 -14.73
N GLU A 126 12.23 8.20 -13.42
CA GLU A 126 12.52 6.89 -12.83
C GLU A 126 11.39 5.90 -13.18
N GLN A 127 11.75 4.65 -13.49
CA GLN A 127 10.75 3.60 -13.69
C GLN A 127 9.84 3.48 -12.46
N PRO A 128 8.52 3.34 -12.62
CA PRO A 128 7.58 3.41 -11.50
C PRO A 128 7.53 2.11 -10.68
N LEU A 129 8.59 1.30 -10.77
CA LEU A 129 8.82 0.07 -10.03
C LEU A 129 10.29 -0.02 -9.62
N ARG A 130 10.54 -0.23 -8.35
CA ARG A 130 11.84 -0.68 -7.82
C ARG A 130 11.75 -2.13 -7.42
N ALA A 131 12.80 -2.89 -7.70
CA ALA A 131 12.89 -4.29 -7.35
C ALA A 131 14.16 -4.59 -6.56
N GLY A 132 14.03 -5.50 -5.59
CA GLY A 132 15.14 -6.03 -4.81
C GLY A 132 14.99 -7.54 -4.59
N LEU A 133 16.09 -8.25 -4.47
CA LEU A 133 16.16 -9.68 -4.20
C LEU A 133 17.01 -9.96 -2.96
N VAL A 134 16.52 -10.84 -2.11
CA VAL A 134 17.33 -11.51 -1.09
C VAL A 134 17.78 -12.85 -1.64
N VAL A 135 19.07 -13.15 -1.55
CA VAL A 135 19.70 -14.33 -2.11
C VAL A 135 20.40 -15.11 -0.99
N CYS A 136 20.17 -16.42 -0.93
CA CYS A 136 20.82 -17.35 -0.01
C CYS A 136 21.33 -18.54 -0.82
N ASP A 137 22.61 -18.89 -0.65
CA ASP A 137 23.23 -20.04 -1.32
C ASP A 137 23.03 -20.01 -2.86
N GLY A 138 23.11 -18.82 -3.46
CA GLY A 138 22.90 -18.61 -4.90
C GLY A 138 21.43 -18.68 -5.37
N ALA A 139 20.46 -18.89 -4.47
CA ALA A 139 19.03 -18.90 -4.77
C ALA A 139 18.31 -17.67 -4.22
N ALA A 140 17.42 -17.07 -5.02
CA ALA A 140 16.54 -16.00 -4.57
C ALA A 140 15.47 -16.55 -3.62
N THR A 141 15.34 -15.96 -2.43
CA THR A 141 14.37 -16.34 -1.40
C THR A 141 13.23 -15.34 -1.26
N HIS A 142 13.51 -14.05 -1.47
CA HIS A 142 12.52 -12.98 -1.40
C HIS A 142 12.66 -11.99 -2.56
N VAL A 143 11.53 -11.40 -2.95
CA VAL A 143 11.43 -10.30 -3.90
C VAL A 143 10.75 -9.12 -3.19
N ALA A 144 11.49 -8.03 -3.03
CA ALA A 144 10.95 -6.75 -2.60
C ALA A 144 10.55 -5.95 -3.84
N LEU A 145 9.32 -5.44 -3.86
CA LEU A 145 8.81 -4.56 -4.91
C LEU A 145 8.31 -3.27 -4.27
N VAL A 146 8.58 -2.14 -4.89
CA VAL A 146 8.02 -0.85 -4.47
C VAL A 146 7.50 -0.18 -5.72
N LEU A 147 6.19 0.08 -5.75
CA LEU A 147 5.52 0.73 -6.87
C LEU A 147 5.25 2.19 -6.54
N ASN A 148 5.29 3.05 -7.55
CA ASN A 148 4.82 4.43 -7.43
C ASN A 148 3.28 4.46 -7.45
N HIS A 149 2.64 5.11 -6.48
CA HIS A 149 1.17 5.15 -6.41
C HIS A 149 0.51 5.84 -7.62
N VAL A 150 1.26 6.65 -8.38
CA VAL A 150 0.81 7.23 -9.65
C VAL A 150 0.40 6.16 -10.67
N VAL A 151 0.95 4.95 -10.59
CA VAL A 151 0.64 3.87 -11.56
C VAL A 151 -0.03 2.66 -10.92
N ALA A 152 -0.03 2.54 -9.59
CA ALA A 152 -0.60 1.40 -8.91
C ALA A 152 -1.14 1.77 -7.53
N ASP A 153 -2.39 1.37 -7.25
CA ASP A 153 -2.90 1.32 -5.89
C ASP A 153 -2.52 -0.01 -5.20
N TRP A 154 -3.05 -0.23 -4.00
CA TRP A 154 -2.82 -1.48 -3.27
C TRP A 154 -3.39 -2.71 -4.00
N HIS A 155 -4.52 -2.58 -4.71
CA HIS A 155 -5.10 -3.71 -5.42
C HIS A 155 -4.27 -4.07 -6.66
N ALA A 156 -3.84 -3.08 -7.44
CA ALA A 156 -2.95 -3.24 -8.58
C ALA A 156 -1.60 -3.87 -8.16
N ALA A 157 -1.03 -3.44 -7.03
CA ALA A 157 0.18 -4.04 -6.49
C ALA A 157 0.00 -5.54 -6.14
N ASP A 158 -1.19 -5.94 -5.67
CA ASP A 158 -1.49 -7.37 -5.41
C ASP A 158 -1.62 -8.17 -6.71
N VAL A 159 -2.16 -7.56 -7.78
CA VAL A 159 -2.18 -8.16 -9.13
C VAL A 159 -0.76 -8.40 -9.64
N VAL A 160 0.14 -7.44 -9.47
CA VAL A 160 1.57 -7.56 -9.84
C VAL A 160 2.24 -8.71 -9.08
N VAL A 161 2.02 -8.81 -7.77
CA VAL A 161 2.56 -9.90 -6.93
C VAL A 161 1.99 -11.26 -7.37
N ARG A 162 0.69 -11.33 -7.65
CA ARG A 162 0.04 -12.54 -8.15
C ARG A 162 0.67 -12.97 -9.48
N ASP A 163 0.80 -12.07 -10.45
CA ASP A 163 1.33 -12.38 -11.77
C ASP A 163 2.79 -12.84 -11.70
N LEU A 164 3.62 -12.18 -10.89
CA LEU A 164 4.98 -12.63 -10.61
C LEU A 164 4.99 -14.03 -10.00
N ARG A 165 4.14 -14.30 -9.01
CA ARG A 165 4.03 -15.62 -8.37
C ARG A 165 3.63 -16.70 -9.38
N MET A 166 2.71 -16.38 -10.29
CA MET A 166 2.25 -17.30 -11.33
C MET A 166 3.36 -17.63 -12.33
N LEU A 167 4.13 -16.64 -12.76
CA LEU A 167 5.32 -16.87 -13.60
C LEU A 167 6.37 -17.71 -12.89
N LEU A 168 6.63 -17.44 -11.61
CA LEU A 168 7.57 -18.24 -10.84
C LEU A 168 7.07 -19.68 -10.68
N LEU A 169 5.80 -19.90 -10.35
CA LEU A 169 5.27 -21.25 -10.13
C LEU A 169 5.05 -22.06 -11.42
N ARG A 170 4.54 -21.41 -12.46
CA ARG A 170 4.00 -22.10 -13.65
C ARG A 170 4.69 -21.73 -14.95
N GLY A 171 5.55 -20.71 -14.96
CA GLY A 171 6.19 -20.19 -16.16
C GLY A 171 5.27 -19.38 -17.08
N ALA A 172 3.99 -19.18 -16.71
CA ALA A 172 3.01 -18.49 -17.53
C ALA A 172 1.89 -17.85 -16.69
N ILE A 173 1.29 -16.79 -17.24
CA ILE A 173 0.08 -16.15 -16.72
C ILE A 173 -1.07 -16.51 -17.67
N ALA A 174 -2.20 -16.93 -17.10
CA ALA A 174 -3.37 -17.31 -17.89
C ALA A 174 -4.17 -16.08 -18.35
N GLY A 175 -4.67 -16.15 -19.58
CA GLY A 175 -5.58 -15.15 -20.15
C GLY A 175 -4.91 -13.87 -20.65
N PRO A 176 -5.66 -13.07 -21.42
CA PRO A 176 -5.17 -11.79 -21.91
C PRO A 176 -4.85 -10.85 -20.73
N PRO A 177 -3.99 -9.84 -20.93
CA PRO A 177 -3.82 -8.78 -19.95
C PRO A 177 -5.16 -8.08 -19.69
N PRO A 178 -5.40 -7.54 -18.46
CA PRO A 178 -6.59 -6.76 -18.15
C PRO A 178 -6.60 -5.43 -18.96
N SER A 179 -7.64 -4.61 -18.81
CA SER A 179 -7.68 -3.26 -19.39
C SER A 179 -6.40 -2.51 -19.06
N GLN A 180 -5.75 -1.96 -20.07
CA GLN A 180 -4.47 -1.27 -19.91
C GLN A 180 -4.70 0.22 -19.65
N LEU A 181 -3.64 0.89 -19.19
CA LEU A 181 -3.75 2.29 -18.78
C LEU A 181 -4.13 3.22 -19.93
N LEU A 182 -3.64 2.96 -21.15
CA LEU A 182 -4.04 3.70 -22.35
C LEU A 182 -5.51 3.42 -22.77
N ASP A 183 -6.05 2.25 -22.44
CA ASP A 183 -7.48 1.96 -22.66
C ASP A 183 -8.33 2.74 -21.65
N LEU A 184 -7.88 2.81 -20.39
CA LEU A 184 -8.57 3.56 -19.34
C LEU A 184 -8.75 5.03 -19.71
N VAL A 185 -7.69 5.70 -20.20
CA VAL A 185 -7.78 7.11 -20.64
C VAL A 185 -8.79 7.28 -21.77
N ARG A 186 -8.80 6.34 -22.74
CA ARG A 186 -9.79 6.35 -23.82
C ARG A 186 -11.20 6.22 -23.26
N ASP A 187 -11.44 5.28 -22.36
CA ASP A 187 -12.76 5.06 -21.75
C ASP A 187 -13.22 6.27 -20.93
N GLU A 188 -12.33 6.90 -20.16
CA GLU A 188 -12.60 8.13 -19.39
C GLU A 188 -12.97 9.30 -20.31
N SER A 189 -12.26 9.49 -21.43
CA SER A 189 -12.58 10.56 -22.40
C SER A 189 -13.93 10.37 -23.10
N MET A 190 -14.44 9.14 -23.17
CA MET A 190 -15.74 8.82 -23.75
C MET A 190 -16.87 8.78 -22.71
N ALA A 191 -16.57 9.02 -21.43
CA ALA A 191 -17.56 8.96 -20.37
C ALA A 191 -18.64 10.05 -20.58
N SER A 192 -19.91 9.64 -20.58
CA SER A 192 -21.07 10.47 -20.95
C SER A 192 -22.00 10.73 -19.75
N ALA A 193 -23.25 11.17 -19.99
CA ALA A 193 -24.31 11.56 -19.04
C ALA A 193 -24.50 10.73 -17.75
N ARG A 194 -23.99 9.49 -17.66
CA ARG A 194 -23.87 8.77 -16.38
C ARG A 194 -22.96 9.51 -15.39
N SER A 195 -21.90 10.16 -15.88
CA SER A 195 -21.04 11.06 -15.13
C SER A 195 -21.81 12.28 -14.62
N ASP A 196 -22.66 12.91 -15.43
CA ASP A 196 -23.46 14.08 -15.00
C ASP A 196 -24.39 13.75 -13.84
N ARG A 197 -25.06 12.59 -13.90
CA ARG A 197 -25.92 12.13 -12.80
C ARG A 197 -25.11 11.84 -11.54
N ALA A 198 -23.94 11.21 -11.68
CA ALA A 198 -23.05 10.95 -10.55
C ALA A 198 -22.54 12.26 -9.93
N ILE A 199 -22.14 13.23 -10.76
CA ILE A 199 -21.72 14.57 -10.33
C ILE A 199 -22.86 15.25 -9.58
N ALA A 200 -24.07 15.34 -10.16
CA ALA A 200 -25.22 15.97 -9.50
C ALA A 200 -25.56 15.30 -8.15
N GLN A 201 -25.44 13.97 -8.08
CA GLN A 201 -25.62 13.23 -6.83
C GLN A 201 -24.55 13.59 -5.80
N TRP A 202 -23.27 13.60 -6.18
CA TRP A 202 -22.18 13.98 -5.29
C TRP A 202 -22.26 15.44 -4.83
N GLU A 203 -22.61 16.36 -5.73
CA GLU A 203 -22.86 17.77 -5.38
C GLU A 203 -23.98 17.89 -4.36
N THR A 204 -25.08 17.16 -4.54
CA THR A 204 -26.20 17.13 -3.58
C THR A 204 -25.72 16.63 -2.23
N LEU A 205 -24.96 15.53 -2.19
CA LEU A 205 -24.44 14.95 -0.95
C LEU A 205 -23.47 15.90 -0.23
N LEU A 206 -22.54 16.52 -0.95
CA LEU A 206 -21.52 17.40 -0.38
C LEU A 206 -22.10 18.76 0.07
N ARG A 207 -23.14 19.26 -0.61
CA ARG A 207 -23.86 20.48 -0.20
C ARG A 207 -24.82 20.23 0.96
N THR A 208 -25.22 18.97 1.19
CA THR A 208 -26.08 18.62 2.32
C THR A 208 -25.22 18.66 3.59
N PRO A 209 -25.41 19.63 4.50
CA PRO A 209 -24.63 19.68 5.72
C PRO A 209 -24.85 18.39 6.50
N CYS A 210 -23.74 17.77 6.91
CA CYS A 210 -23.77 16.60 7.78
C CYS A 210 -24.54 16.99 9.04
N ARG A 211 -25.80 16.54 9.18
CA ARG A 211 -26.51 16.69 10.44
C ARG A 211 -25.71 15.88 11.45
N PRO A 212 -25.07 16.50 12.46
CA PRO A 212 -24.48 15.71 13.52
C PRO A 212 -25.61 14.82 14.06
N PRO A 213 -25.34 13.53 14.38
CA PRO A 213 -26.33 12.76 15.11
C PRO A 213 -26.72 13.62 16.31
N CYS A 214 -28.00 14.02 16.36
CA CYS A 214 -28.54 14.88 17.42
C CYS A 214 -27.89 14.47 18.72
N SER A 215 -27.20 15.41 19.36
CA SER A 215 -26.48 15.21 20.61
C SER A 215 -27.25 14.21 21.47
N ARG A 216 -26.82 12.93 21.50
CA ARG A 216 -27.23 12.02 22.56
C ARG A 216 -26.76 12.77 23.79
N LYS A 217 -27.71 13.38 24.51
CA LYS A 217 -27.45 14.25 25.67
C LYS A 217 -26.35 13.56 26.45
N ARG A 218 -25.16 14.18 26.48
CA ARG A 218 -24.07 13.73 27.33
C ARG A 218 -24.73 13.57 28.70
N PRO A 219 -24.85 12.35 29.26
CA PRO A 219 -25.51 12.19 30.54
C PRO A 219 -24.82 13.17 31.48
N GLU A 220 -25.61 14.07 32.08
CA GLU A 220 -25.09 15.04 33.03
C GLU A 220 -24.17 14.28 33.95
N ARG A 221 -22.89 14.63 33.95
CA ARG A 221 -21.97 14.13 34.96
C ARG A 221 -22.65 14.40 36.28
N ALA A 222 -23.13 13.34 36.93
CA ALA A 222 -23.59 13.40 38.30
C ALA A 222 -22.51 14.19 39.04
N ARG A 223 -22.90 15.38 39.53
CA ARG A 223 -22.02 16.25 40.29
C ARG A 223 -21.35 15.37 41.32
N ARG A 224 -20.01 15.31 41.31
CA ARG A 224 -19.22 14.69 42.37
C ARG A 224 -19.69 15.33 43.68
N ARG A 225 -20.59 14.65 44.39
CA ARG A 225 -20.71 14.74 45.82
C ARG A 225 -20.20 13.43 46.37
N ASP A 226 -19.40 13.59 47.41
CA ASP A 226 -18.80 12.58 48.26
C ASP A 226 -17.49 11.95 47.76
N THR A 227 -16.39 12.56 48.20
CA THR A 227 -15.08 11.96 48.35
C THR A 227 -15.11 10.92 49.47
N ARG A 228 -15.63 9.73 49.19
CA ARG A 228 -15.35 8.52 49.98
C ARG A 228 -15.12 7.37 49.01
N GLY A 229 -13.94 6.75 49.09
CA GLY A 229 -13.58 5.59 48.26
C GLY A 229 -14.55 4.42 48.47
N PRO A 230 -14.65 3.48 47.51
CA PRO A 230 -15.53 2.34 47.65
C PRO A 230 -15.07 1.46 48.81
N CYS A 231 -15.89 1.34 49.85
CA CYS A 231 -15.67 0.37 50.92
C CYS A 231 -16.39 -0.92 50.52
N CYS A 232 -15.63 -1.95 50.15
CA CYS A 232 -16.17 -3.26 49.84
C CYS A 232 -16.61 -3.96 51.14
N ARG A 233 -17.90 -4.28 51.28
CA ARG A 233 -18.38 -5.28 52.25
C ARG A 233 -18.52 -6.62 51.55
N ARG A 234 -18.01 -7.68 52.19
CA ARG A 234 -18.39 -9.05 51.84
C ARG A 234 -19.83 -9.31 52.31
N PRO A 235 -20.70 -9.95 51.51
CA PRO A 235 -22.04 -10.35 51.97
C PRO A 235 -21.91 -11.36 53.13
N GLY A 236 -22.62 -11.13 54.25
CA GLY A 236 -22.73 -12.07 55.37
C GLY A 236 -21.81 -11.86 56.59
N SER A 237 -21.05 -10.76 56.67
CA SER A 237 -20.19 -10.45 57.84
C SER A 237 -20.76 -9.31 58.71
N THR A 238 -20.67 -9.45 60.05
CA THR A 238 -21.04 -8.41 61.03
C THR A 238 -19.88 -7.49 61.43
N ALA A 239 -18.67 -7.65 60.87
CA ALA A 239 -17.53 -6.77 61.16
C ALA A 239 -17.55 -5.47 60.32
N PRO A 240 -17.05 -4.33 60.85
CA PRO A 240 -17.01 -3.06 60.12
C PRO A 240 -16.01 -3.08 58.95
N ALA A 241 -16.36 -2.40 57.85
CA ALA A 241 -15.57 -2.33 56.64
C ALA A 241 -14.28 -1.49 56.84
N ARG A 242 -13.13 -1.99 56.36
CA ARG A 242 -11.88 -1.21 56.28
C ARG A 242 -11.80 -0.50 54.93
N CYS A 243 -11.52 0.80 54.94
CA CYS A 243 -11.32 1.60 53.74
C CYS A 243 -9.84 2.07 53.70
N TRP A 244 -9.18 1.92 52.55
CA TRP A 244 -7.79 2.37 52.35
C TRP A 244 -7.75 3.75 51.66
N PRO A 245 -6.81 4.65 52.00
CA PRO A 245 -6.64 5.93 51.32
C PRO A 245 -6.00 5.74 49.92
N ALA A 246 -6.35 6.64 48.99
CA ALA A 246 -5.86 6.63 47.61
C ALA A 246 -4.38 7.04 47.53
N ALA A 247 -3.58 6.30 46.75
CA ALA A 247 -2.17 6.61 46.50
C ALA A 247 -2.01 7.69 45.40
N PRO A 248 -0.95 8.53 45.44
CA PRO A 248 -0.72 9.61 44.48
C PRO A 248 -0.09 9.16 43.15
N ALA A 249 -0.18 10.07 42.16
CA ALA A 249 -0.14 9.86 40.71
C ALA A 249 1.24 9.57 40.08
N SER A 250 2.00 8.60 40.59
CA SER A 250 3.25 8.18 39.95
C SER A 250 3.48 6.67 40.04
N ALA A 251 2.75 5.92 39.22
CA ALA A 251 3.08 4.54 38.84
C ALA A 251 2.51 4.25 37.44
N PRO A 252 3.25 3.56 36.54
CA PRO A 252 2.75 3.25 35.20
C PRO A 252 1.66 2.16 35.26
N PRO A 253 0.64 2.21 34.38
CA PRO A 253 -0.42 1.20 34.37
C PRO A 253 0.09 -0.14 33.83
N PRO A 254 -0.42 -1.28 34.32
CA PRO A 254 -0.07 -2.60 33.80
C PRO A 254 -0.66 -2.81 32.39
N SER A 255 0.10 -3.53 31.55
CA SER A 255 -0.25 -3.91 30.18
C SER A 255 -1.50 -4.78 30.13
N CYS A 256 -2.46 -4.43 29.26
CA CYS A 256 -3.61 -5.29 28.94
C CYS A 256 -3.65 -5.61 27.45
N SER A 257 -3.68 -6.91 27.18
CA SER A 257 -3.67 -7.60 25.89
C SER A 257 -4.96 -7.41 25.09
N TRP A 258 -4.82 -7.25 23.77
CA TRP A 258 -5.90 -7.19 22.80
C TRP A 258 -6.57 -8.57 22.59
N ARG A 259 -7.89 -8.64 22.78
CA ARG A 259 -8.80 -9.53 22.05
C ARG A 259 -10.08 -8.75 21.70
N SER A 260 -10.33 -8.61 20.40
CA SER A 260 -11.61 -8.22 19.77
C SER A 260 -12.69 -9.31 20.01
N PRO A 261 -13.99 -9.15 19.62
CA PRO A 261 -14.55 -8.16 18.68
C PRO A 261 -15.93 -7.53 19.03
N CYS A 262 -16.26 -6.53 18.21
CA CYS A 262 -17.57 -6.09 17.73
C CYS A 262 -18.84 -6.45 18.51
N CYS A 263 -19.63 -5.41 18.83
CA CYS A 263 -21.08 -5.45 18.67
C CYS A 263 -21.62 -4.02 18.50
N CYS A 264 -21.91 -3.64 17.25
CA CYS A 264 -22.87 -2.60 16.96
C CYS A 264 -24.27 -3.18 17.16
N ALA A 265 -25.04 -2.63 18.11
CA ALA A 265 -26.48 -2.77 18.14
C ALA A 265 -27.09 -1.49 18.71
N SER A 266 -28.00 -0.90 17.92
CA SER A 266 -29.01 0.13 18.25
C SER A 266 -28.64 1.61 18.14
#